data_AF-M5ADG5-F1
#
_entry.id   AF-M5ADG5-F1
#
_cell.length_a   1.000
_cell.length_b   1.000
_cell.length_c   1.000
_cell.angle_alpha   90.00
_cell.angle_beta   90.00
_cell.angle_gamma   90.00
#
_symmetry.space_group_name_H-M   'P 1'
#
loop_
_entity.id
_entity.type
_entity.pdbx_description
1 polymer ?
#
loop_
_entity_poly.entity_id
_entity_poly.type
_entity_poly.pdbx_seq_one_letter_code
_entity_poly.pdbx_strand_id
1 'polypeptide(L)'
;MMVLDIAKGSVATLLPIVFHVQTVLGTATPLLFGLFAVLGHTVSIFDHFKGGKAVATSAGMLLAYNPIMFVIAAGLWVSLIYWTSIVSLASMIAFTLITLISLVFQDWYLTGIALVLTVFVFYRHRSNIQRILQGTESMVPFGRGYHRRQAK
;
A
#
# COMPACT_ATOMS: atom_id res chain seq x y z
N MET A 1 9.11 -11.78 4.80
CA MET A 1 7.69 -11.35 4.92
C MET A 1 7.31 -10.36 3.83
N MET A 2 7.85 -9.14 3.79
CA MET A 2 7.44 -8.11 2.80
C MET A 2 7.48 -8.59 1.33
N VAL A 3 8.54 -9.29 0.91
CA VAL A 3 8.65 -9.82 -0.47
C VAL A 3 7.54 -10.83 -0.78
N LEU A 4 7.17 -11.69 0.17
CA LEU A 4 6.06 -12.64 0.01
C LEU A 4 4.71 -11.92 -0.07
N ASP A 5 4.54 -10.84 0.70
CA ASP A 5 3.34 -10.03 0.69
C ASP A 5 3.17 -9.24 -0.62
N ILE A 6 4.27 -8.78 -1.21
CA ILE A 6 4.31 -8.18 -2.54
C ILE A 6 3.98 -9.26 -3.58
N ALA A 7 4.67 -10.40 -3.54
CA ALA A 7 4.50 -11.48 -4.51
C ALA A 7 3.06 -11.98 -4.57
N LYS A 8 2.41 -12.24 -3.43
CA LYS A 8 1.00 -12.68 -3.43
C LYS A 8 0.05 -11.61 -4.01
N GLY A 9 0.33 -10.33 -3.75
CA GLY A 9 -0.45 -9.22 -4.30
C GLY A 9 -0.30 -9.13 -5.81
N SER A 10 0.93 -9.22 -6.31
CA SER A 10 1.24 -9.22 -7.74
C SER A 10 0.64 -10.43 -8.46
N VAL A 11 0.82 -11.63 -7.90
CA VAL A 11 0.26 -12.87 -8.46
C VAL A 11 -1.26 -12.76 -8.55
N ALA A 12 -1.94 -12.34 -7.47
CA ALA A 12 -3.38 -12.20 -7.47
C ALA A 12 -3.89 -11.25 -8.56
N THR A 13 -3.20 -10.12 -8.78
CA THR A 13 -3.54 -9.16 -9.84
C THR A 13 -3.29 -9.71 -11.24
N LEU A 14 -2.25 -10.55 -11.43
CA LEU A 14 -1.93 -11.14 -12.74
C LEU A 14 -2.80 -12.34 -13.11
N LEU A 15 -3.37 -13.07 -12.13
CA LEU A 15 -4.20 -14.26 -12.37
C LEU A 15 -5.29 -14.08 -13.45
N PRO A 16 -6.16 -13.05 -13.41
CA PRO A 16 -7.19 -12.90 -14.45
C PRO A 16 -6.62 -12.66 -15.84
N ILE A 17 -5.41 -12.08 -15.95
CA ILE A 17 -4.72 -11.87 -17.22
C ILE A 17 -4.20 -13.21 -17.76
N VAL A 18 -3.53 -14.00 -16.91
CA VAL A 18 -2.96 -15.31 -17.29
C VAL A 18 -4.04 -16.29 -17.73
N PHE A 19 -5.16 -16.34 -17.00
CA PHE A 19 -6.27 -17.25 -17.28
C PHE A 19 -7.29 -16.70 -18.28
N HIS A 20 -7.02 -15.55 -18.92
CA HIS A 20 -7.89 -14.91 -19.90
C HIS A 20 -9.35 -14.75 -19.41
N VAL A 21 -9.51 -14.46 -18.12
CA VAL A 21 -10.82 -14.38 -17.47
C VAL A 21 -11.53 -13.12 -17.96
N GLN A 22 -12.51 -13.30 -18.84
CA GLN A 22 -13.40 -12.22 -19.27
C GLN A 22 -14.50 -12.03 -18.23
N THR A 23 -14.56 -10.85 -17.63
CA THR A 23 -15.66 -10.47 -16.73
C THR A 23 -16.74 -9.67 -17.44
N VAL A 24 -17.97 -9.79 -16.92
CA VAL A 24 -19.17 -9.07 -17.38
C VAL A 24 -18.99 -7.53 -17.39
N LEU A 25 -18.01 -7.00 -16.65
CA LEU A 25 -17.72 -5.56 -16.46
C LEU A 25 -16.59 -4.99 -17.36
N GLY A 26 -16.02 -5.74 -18.30
CA GLY A 26 -14.91 -5.24 -19.17
C GLY A 26 -13.52 -5.23 -18.49
N THR A 27 -12.63 -4.32 -18.93
CA THR A 27 -11.16 -4.26 -18.66
C THR A 27 -10.72 -3.92 -17.22
N ALA A 28 -11.63 -3.83 -16.25
CA ALA A 28 -11.32 -3.45 -14.85
C ALA A 28 -10.89 -4.62 -13.94
N THR A 29 -10.70 -5.82 -14.48
CA THR A 29 -10.59 -7.07 -13.74
C THR A 29 -9.35 -7.23 -12.85
N PRO A 30 -8.12 -6.89 -13.30
CA PRO A 30 -6.89 -7.24 -12.57
C PRO A 30 -6.79 -6.61 -11.17
N LEU A 31 -7.16 -5.33 -11.07
CA LEU A 31 -7.08 -4.60 -9.81
C LEU A 31 -8.10 -5.10 -8.77
N LEU A 32 -9.27 -5.58 -9.18
CA LEU A 32 -10.26 -6.14 -8.25
C LEU A 32 -9.75 -7.42 -7.60
N PHE A 33 -9.10 -8.30 -8.36
CA PHE A 33 -8.49 -9.52 -7.82
C PHE A 33 -7.34 -9.17 -6.85
N GLY A 34 -6.54 -8.16 -7.21
CA GLY A 34 -5.54 -7.59 -6.29
C GLY A 34 -6.16 -7.04 -5.00
N LEU A 35 -7.27 -6.31 -5.09
CA LEU A 35 -8.00 -5.78 -3.94
C LEU A 35 -8.49 -6.89 -3.01
N PHE A 36 -9.03 -7.99 -3.56
CA PHE A 36 -9.41 -9.16 -2.75
C PHE A 36 -8.21 -9.79 -2.04
N ALA A 37 -7.03 -9.87 -2.67
CA ALA A 37 -5.82 -10.33 -2.01
C ALA A 37 -5.37 -9.40 -0.86
N VAL A 38 -5.51 -8.09 -1.04
CA VAL A 38 -5.26 -7.10 0.02
C VAL A 38 -6.23 -7.28 1.19
N LEU A 39 -7.52 -7.47 0.91
CA LEU A 39 -8.55 -7.70 1.92
C LEU A 39 -8.29 -9.03 2.66
N GLY A 40 -8.01 -10.12 1.95
CA GLY A 40 -7.68 -11.42 2.55
C GLY A 40 -6.42 -11.40 3.42
N HIS A 41 -5.43 -10.55 3.09
CA HIS A 41 -4.26 -10.34 3.94
C HIS A 41 -4.57 -9.54 5.21
N THR A 42 -5.43 -8.53 5.10
CA THR A 42 -5.72 -7.61 6.21
C THR A 42 -6.80 -8.13 7.16
N VAL A 43 -7.64 -9.03 6.66
CA VAL A 43 -8.74 -9.67 7.36
C VAL A 43 -8.61 -11.19 7.14
N SER A 44 -7.45 -11.73 7.52
CA SER A 44 -7.19 -13.15 7.32
C SER A 44 -8.05 -13.99 8.26
N ILE A 45 -8.79 -14.94 7.69
CA ILE A 45 -9.58 -15.92 8.45
C ILE A 45 -8.66 -16.75 9.37
N PHE A 46 -7.44 -17.04 8.90
CA PHE A 46 -6.45 -17.83 9.62
C PHE A 46 -5.89 -17.12 10.86
N ASP A 47 -5.98 -15.80 10.92
CA ASP A 47 -5.50 -14.99 12.05
C ASP A 47 -6.66 -14.35 12.83
N HIS A 48 -7.82 -15.02 12.88
CA HIS A 48 -9.02 -14.53 13.58
C HIS A 48 -9.41 -13.10 13.18
N PHE A 49 -9.33 -12.79 11.88
CA PHE A 49 -9.62 -11.47 11.30
C PHE A 49 -8.63 -10.36 11.73
N LYS A 50 -7.50 -10.71 12.34
CA LYS A 50 -6.42 -9.79 12.76
C LYS A 50 -5.25 -9.77 11.77
N GLY A 51 -5.47 -9.31 10.55
CA GLY A 51 -4.40 -9.29 9.54
C GLY A 51 -3.47 -8.07 9.55
N GLY A 52 -2.60 -8.00 8.54
CA GLY A 52 -1.62 -6.93 8.34
C GLY A 52 -2.22 -5.57 7.94
N LYS A 53 -1.37 -4.57 7.70
CA LYS A 53 -1.77 -3.17 7.39
C LYS A 53 -1.95 -2.87 5.88
N ALA A 54 -2.13 -3.90 5.05
CA ALA A 54 -2.31 -3.82 3.58
C ALA A 54 -1.09 -3.35 2.75
N VAL A 55 -0.16 -2.57 3.31
CA VAL A 55 0.87 -1.81 2.55
C VAL A 55 1.61 -2.65 1.51
N ALA A 56 2.25 -3.75 1.92
CA ALA A 56 3.07 -4.56 1.01
C ALA A 56 2.25 -5.27 -0.07
N THR A 57 1.05 -5.75 0.27
CA THR A 57 0.17 -6.43 -0.70
C THR A 57 -0.42 -5.47 -1.71
N SER A 58 -0.78 -4.25 -1.29
CA SER A 58 -1.20 -3.19 -2.21
C SER A 58 -0.06 -2.73 -3.12
N ALA A 59 1.17 -2.68 -2.62
CA ALA A 59 2.35 -2.39 -3.45
C ALA A 59 2.58 -3.48 -4.51
N GLY A 60 2.38 -4.76 -4.16
CA GLY A 60 2.41 -5.86 -5.12
C GLY A 60 1.31 -5.77 -6.19
N MET A 61 0.10 -5.41 -5.80
CA MET A 61 -1.00 -5.14 -6.75
C MET A 61 -0.63 -4.00 -7.71
N LEU A 62 -0.10 -2.89 -7.19
CA LEU A 62 0.31 -1.76 -8.01
C LEU A 62 1.45 -2.13 -8.97
N LEU A 63 2.42 -2.94 -8.51
CA LEU A 63 3.51 -3.45 -9.35
C LEU A 63 3.00 -4.26 -10.54
N ALA A 64 2.03 -5.15 -10.30
CA ALA A 64 1.46 -5.98 -11.37
C ALA A 64 0.60 -5.18 -12.35
N TYR A 65 -0.10 -4.14 -11.87
CA TYR A 65 -0.96 -3.33 -12.71
C TYR A 65 -0.21 -2.26 -13.49
N ASN A 66 0.64 -1.48 -12.82
CA ASN A 66 1.40 -0.39 -13.41
C ASN A 66 2.79 -0.29 -12.75
N PRO A 67 3.82 -0.95 -13.32
CA PRO A 67 5.16 -0.95 -12.77
C PRO A 67 5.77 0.46 -12.63
N ILE A 68 5.42 1.40 -13.52
CA ILE A 68 5.93 2.78 -13.46
C ILE A 68 5.38 3.48 -12.21
N MET A 69 4.07 3.39 -11.97
CA MET A 69 3.45 3.93 -10.75
C MET A 69 4.00 3.28 -9.49
N PHE A 70 4.31 1.98 -9.53
CA PHE A 70 4.98 1.30 -8.41
C PHE A 70 6.37 1.89 -8.12
N VAL A 71 7.20 2.13 -9.13
CA VAL A 71 8.53 2.72 -8.94
C VAL A 71 8.41 4.13 -8.33
N ILE A 72 7.45 4.93 -8.80
CA ILE A 72 7.14 6.24 -8.21
C ILE A 72 6.70 6.09 -6.75
N ALA A 73 5.78 5.19 -6.45
CA ALA A 73 5.29 4.92 -5.09
C ALA A 73 6.42 4.51 -4.15
N ALA A 74 7.24 3.55 -4.59
CA ALA A 74 8.37 3.02 -3.83
C ALA A 74 9.42 4.10 -3.60
N GLY A 75 9.73 4.91 -4.62
CA GLY A 75 10.66 6.04 -4.50
C GLY A 75 10.17 7.08 -3.50
N LEU A 76 8.89 7.46 -3.55
CA LEU A 76 8.28 8.38 -2.58
C LEU A 76 8.31 7.80 -1.17
N TRP A 77 7.93 6.54 -1.01
CA TRP A 77 7.90 5.85 0.28
C TRP A 77 9.28 5.74 0.91
N VAL A 78 10.30 5.30 0.15
CA VAL A 78 11.69 5.24 0.62
C VAL A 78 12.22 6.63 1.00
N SER A 79 11.93 7.64 0.18
CA SER A 79 12.32 9.02 0.47
C SER A 79 11.69 9.52 1.77
N LEU A 80 10.40 9.26 1.98
CA LEU A 80 9.69 9.64 3.20
C LEU A 80 10.22 8.91 4.43
N ILE A 81 10.55 7.62 4.33
CA ILE A 81 11.23 6.89 5.41
C ILE A 81 12.59 7.48 5.69
N TYR A 82 13.37 7.84 4.68
CA TYR A 82 14.68 8.45 4.89
C TYR A 82 14.58 9.77 5.68
N TRP A 83 13.56 10.59 5.43
CA TRP A 83 13.37 11.86 6.13
C TRP A 83 12.71 11.72 7.50
N THR A 84 11.69 10.88 7.62
CA THR A 84 10.85 10.78 8.84
C THR A 84 11.28 9.66 9.77
N SER A 85 11.92 8.61 9.23
CA SER A 85 12.21 7.34 9.89
C SER A 85 10.95 6.62 10.41
N ILE A 86 9.75 6.97 9.94
CA ILE A 86 8.47 6.38 10.38
C ILE A 86 7.76 5.70 9.20
N VAL A 87 7.67 4.37 9.23
CA VAL A 87 7.09 3.57 8.12
C VAL A 87 5.59 3.83 7.94
N SER A 88 4.85 3.96 9.04
CA SER A 88 3.40 4.18 9.01
C SER A 88 3.04 5.51 8.35
N LEU A 89 3.76 6.57 8.69
CA LEU A 89 3.62 7.90 8.10
C LEU A 89 3.95 7.88 6.61
N ALA A 90 5.12 7.31 6.24
CA ALA A 90 5.53 7.18 4.85
C ALA A 90 4.49 6.41 4.02
N SER A 91 3.91 5.35 4.59
CA SER A 91 2.88 4.55 3.91
C SER A 91 1.60 5.35 3.68
N MET A 92 1.06 6.02 4.70
CA MET A 92 -0.17 6.83 4.53
C MET A 92 0.00 7.92 3.46
N ILE A 93 1.13 8.63 3.49
CA ILE A 93 1.44 9.68 2.50
C ILE A 93 1.60 9.07 1.09
N ALA A 94 2.31 7.94 0.96
CA ALA A 94 2.49 7.29 -0.36
C ALA A 94 1.16 6.88 -1.00
N PHE A 95 0.21 6.33 -0.23
CA PHE A 95 -1.13 5.98 -0.74
C PHE A 95 -1.92 7.21 -1.19
N THR A 96 -1.89 8.29 -0.39
CA THR A 96 -2.52 9.56 -0.76
C THR A 96 -1.92 10.12 -2.05
N LEU A 97 -0.59 10.17 -2.14
CA LEU A 97 0.09 10.68 -3.34
C LEU A 97 -0.21 9.84 -4.57
N ILE A 98 -0.21 8.51 -4.47
CA ILE A 98 -0.55 7.65 -5.60
C ILE A 98 -1.99 7.82 -6.07
N THR A 99 -2.93 8.03 -5.16
CA THR A 99 -4.33 8.34 -5.51
C THR A 99 -4.43 9.69 -6.25
N LEU A 100 -3.66 10.70 -5.83
CA LEU A 100 -3.63 11.99 -6.51
C LEU A 100 -2.95 11.91 -7.87
N ILE A 101 -1.83 11.17 -7.96
CA ILE A 101 -1.10 10.97 -9.21
C ILE A 101 -2.00 10.21 -10.20
N SER A 102 -2.68 9.13 -9.78
CA SER A 102 -3.59 8.39 -10.67
C SER A 102 -4.73 9.26 -11.21
N LEU A 103 -5.22 10.20 -10.40
CA LEU A 103 -6.23 11.18 -10.82
C LEU A 103 -5.69 12.10 -11.93
N VAL A 104 -4.45 12.58 -11.81
CA VAL A 104 -3.80 13.43 -12.82
C VAL A 104 -3.56 12.68 -14.13
N PHE A 105 -3.18 11.39 -14.04
CA PHE A 105 -3.01 10.51 -15.21
C PHE A 105 -4.34 10.01 -15.80
N GLN A 106 -5.49 10.42 -15.25
CA GLN A 106 -6.83 10.03 -15.69
C GLN A 106 -7.10 8.52 -15.70
N ASP A 107 -6.36 7.77 -14.87
CA ASP A 107 -6.63 6.34 -14.67
C ASP A 107 -7.74 6.18 -13.63
N TRP A 108 -8.99 6.24 -14.08
CA TRP A 108 -10.16 6.19 -13.20
C TRP A 108 -10.32 4.85 -12.46
N TYR A 109 -9.87 3.75 -13.06
CA TYR A 109 -9.91 2.43 -12.43
C TYR A 109 -8.93 2.36 -11.26
N LEU A 110 -7.67 2.74 -11.50
CA LEU A 110 -6.67 2.81 -10.45
C LEU A 110 -7.07 3.82 -9.40
N THR A 111 -7.60 4.98 -9.79
CA THR A 111 -8.02 6.02 -8.85
C THR A 111 -9.12 5.53 -7.92
N GLY A 112 -10.15 4.86 -8.44
CA GLY A 112 -11.23 4.31 -7.61
C GLY A 112 -10.70 3.32 -6.57
N ILE A 113 -9.85 2.38 -6.98
CA ILE A 113 -9.28 1.37 -6.08
C ILE A 113 -8.24 1.97 -5.12
N ALA A 114 -7.40 2.88 -5.59
CA ALA A 114 -6.42 3.59 -4.77
C ALA A 114 -7.10 4.46 -3.71
N LEU A 115 -8.24 5.10 -4.03
CA LEU A 115 -9.03 5.85 -3.06
C LEU A 115 -9.58 4.94 -1.96
N VAL A 116 -10.19 3.82 -2.34
CA VAL A 116 -10.70 2.81 -1.38
C VAL A 116 -9.57 2.30 -0.48
N LEU A 117 -8.43 1.94 -1.08
CA LEU A 117 -7.27 1.48 -0.32
C LEU A 117 -6.67 2.56 0.56
N THR A 118 -6.65 3.82 0.13
CA THR A 118 -6.17 4.94 0.94
C THR A 118 -7.04 5.09 2.19
N VAL A 119 -8.37 5.16 2.04
CA VAL A 119 -9.28 5.22 3.19
C VAL A 119 -9.08 4.02 4.12
N PHE A 120 -8.97 2.82 3.55
CA PHE A 120 -8.76 1.60 4.31
C PHE A 120 -7.42 1.59 5.07
N VAL A 121 -6.33 2.03 4.44
CA VAL A 121 -5.01 2.14 5.09
C VAL A 121 -5.05 3.12 6.25
N PHE A 122 -5.71 4.26 6.10
CA PHE A 122 -5.89 5.22 7.20
C PHE A 122 -6.67 4.59 8.37
N TYR A 123 -7.76 3.88 8.09
CA TYR A 123 -8.51 3.16 9.11
C TYR A 123 -7.66 2.13 9.88
N ARG A 124 -6.81 1.38 9.15
CA ARG A 124 -5.89 0.39 9.74
C ARG A 124 -4.76 1.06 10.53
N HIS A 125 -4.37 2.29 10.19
CA HIS A 125 -3.32 3.04 10.85
C HIS A 125 -3.80 3.95 11.98
N ARG A 126 -5.09 3.93 12.37
CA ARG A 126 -5.63 4.78 13.46
C ARG A 126 -4.80 4.75 14.75
N SER A 127 -4.30 3.58 15.16
CA SER A 127 -3.45 3.45 16.35
C SER A 127 -2.04 3.98 16.13
N ASN A 128 -1.52 3.91 14.90
CA ASN A 128 -0.26 4.56 14.54
C ASN A 128 -0.39 6.07 14.52
N ILE A 129 -1.50 6.61 14.01
CA ILE A 129 -1.76 8.05 14.02
C ILE A 129 -1.72 8.56 15.47
N GLN A 130 -2.39 7.88 16.40
CA GLN A 130 -2.32 8.22 17.83
C GLN A 130 -0.89 8.19 18.38
N ARG A 131 -0.11 7.15 18.08
CA ARG A 131 1.31 7.07 18.49
C ARG A 131 2.18 8.13 17.84
N ILE A 132 1.93 8.53 16.60
CA ILE A 132 2.65 9.62 15.91
C ILE A 132 2.37 10.95 16.62
N LEU A 133 1.10 11.24 16.93
CA LEU A 133 0.70 12.44 17.66
C LEU A 133 1.31 12.50 19.07
N GLN A 134 1.43 11.36 19.74
CA GLN A 134 2.09 11.22 21.04
C GLN A 134 3.63 11.18 20.94
N GLY A 135 4.18 11.14 19.73
CA GLY A 135 5.60 10.93 19.49
C GLY A 135 6.11 9.53 19.87
N THR A 136 5.27 8.57 20.25
CA THR A 136 5.67 7.21 20.69
C THR A 136 5.76 6.19 19.57
N GLU A 137 5.48 6.58 18.32
CA GLU A 137 5.56 5.68 17.18
C GLU A 137 6.99 5.18 16.95
N SER A 138 7.09 3.88 16.63
CA SER A 138 8.36 3.21 16.34
C SER A 138 9.04 3.83 15.12
N MET A 139 10.32 4.16 15.29
CA MET A 139 11.18 4.63 14.22
C MET A 139 12.05 3.48 13.72
N VAL A 140 12.28 3.46 12.41
CA VAL A 140 13.30 2.61 11.80
C VAL A 140 14.66 3.15 12.23
N PRO A 141 15.63 2.30 12.61
CA PRO A 141 16.99 2.73 12.96
C PRO A 141 17.80 3.14 11.71
N PHE A 142 17.21 4.00 10.89
CA PHE A 142 17.71 4.43 9.59
C PHE A 142 17.09 5.78 9.23
N GLY A 143 17.85 6.63 8.53
CA GLY A 143 17.38 7.91 8.01
C GLY A 143 17.66 9.11 8.92
N ARG A 144 17.50 10.32 8.35
CA ARG A 144 17.76 11.59 9.03
C ARG A 144 16.87 11.81 10.25
N GLY A 145 15.63 11.35 10.22
CA GLY A 145 14.68 11.51 11.32
C GLY A 145 15.15 10.81 12.60
N TYR A 146 15.65 9.58 12.46
CA TYR A 146 16.16 8.77 13.55
C TYR A 146 17.38 9.40 14.22
N HIS A 147 18.38 9.82 13.43
CA HIS A 147 19.58 10.48 13.96
C HIS A 147 19.25 11.80 14.66
N ARG A 148 18.33 12.61 14.11
CA ARG A 148 17.90 13.86 14.74
C ARG A 148 17.21 13.65 16.09
N ARG A 149 16.49 12.54 16.24
CA ARG A 149 15.78 12.23 17.49
C ARG A 149 16.72 11.72 18.58
N GLN A 150 17.78 11.00 18.22
CA GLN A 150 18.81 10.57 19.18
C GLN A 150 19.74 11.71 19.63
N ALA A 151 19.89 12.74 18.79
CA ALA A 151 20.69 13.92 19.12
C ALA A 151 19.96 14.91 20.06
N LYS A 152 18.71 14.64 20.42
CA LYS A 152 17.91 15.38 21.41
C LYS A 152 17.81 14.57 22.70
#